data_AF-A0A6B3C886-F1
#
_entry.id   AF-A0A6B3C886-F1
#
_cell.length_a   1.000
_cell.length_b   1.000
_cell.length_c   1.000
_cell.angle_alpha   90.00
_cell.angle_beta   90.00
_cell.angle_gamma   90.00
#
_symmetry.space_group_name_H-M   'P 1'
#
loop_
_entity.id
_entity.type
_entity.pdbx_description
1 polymer ?
#
loop_
_entity_poly.entity_id
_entity_poly.type
_entity_poly.pdbx_seq_one_letter_code
_entity_poly.pdbx_strand_id
1 'polypeptide(L)' 'MDRMIVVTLPVRDLAAARAFYAGLGMSVNEMLSDEHVVCVVVSRTICVMLLDHARFADVAPRPIADAHATAQ' A
#
# COMPACT_ATOMS: atom_id res chain seq x y z
N MET A 1 16.77 17.25 6.44
CA MET A 1 16.10 16.49 5.37
C MET A 1 15.30 15.41 6.05
N ASP A 2 13.99 15.54 6.09
CA ASP A 2 13.13 14.51 6.67
C ASP A 2 13.15 13.28 5.74
N ARG A 3 13.49 12.11 6.29
CA ARG A 3 13.46 10.85 5.52
C ARG A 3 12.00 10.44 5.34
N MET A 4 11.54 10.45 4.11
CA MET A 4 10.22 9.93 3.75
C MET A 4 10.31 8.42 3.54
N ILE A 5 9.53 7.66 4.31
CA ILE A 5 9.41 6.22 4.18
C ILE A 5 8.14 5.94 3.38
N VAL A 6 8.29 5.29 2.23
CA VAL A 6 7.19 4.82 1.41
C VAL A 6 7.24 3.30 1.39
N VAL A 7 6.20 2.66 1.92
CA VAL A 7 6.08 1.20 1.97
C VAL A 7 5.07 0.76 0.93
N THR A 8 5.51 0.02 -0.08
CA THR A 8 4.63 -0.53 -1.11
C THR A 8 4.25 -1.96 -0.75
N LEU A 9 2.97 -2.23 -0.57
CA LEU A 9 2.45 -3.55 -0.18
C LEU A 9 1.45 -4.05 -1.24
N PRO A 10 1.63 -5.27 -1.77
CA PRO A 10 0.62 -5.91 -2.60
C PRO A 10 -0.54 -6.37 -1.71
N VAL A 11 -1.76 -6.01 -2.09
CA VAL A 11 -2.98 -6.45 -1.42
C VAL A 11 -3.91 -7.16 -2.40
N ARG A 12 -4.54 -8.24 -1.94
CA ARG A 12 -5.57 -8.96 -2.71
C ARG A 12 -6.87 -8.17 -2.79
N ASP A 13 -7.18 -7.41 -1.75
CA ASP A 13 -8.43 -6.66 -1.63
C ASP A 13 -8.13 -5.24 -1.11
N LEU A 14 -8.20 -4.27 -2.03
CA LEU A 14 -7.98 -2.85 -1.72
C LEU A 14 -9.11 -2.26 -0.87
N ALA A 15 -10.35 -2.74 -1.03
CA ALA A 15 -11.47 -2.25 -0.25
C ALA A 15 -11.35 -2.68 1.22
N ALA A 16 -10.98 -3.94 1.46
CA ALA A 16 -10.71 -4.45 2.81
C ALA A 16 -9.52 -3.74 3.45
N ALA A 17 -8.43 -3.53 2.69
CA ALA A 17 -7.26 -2.81 3.18
C ALA A 17 -7.61 -1.34 3.52
N ARG A 18 -8.32 -0.65 2.63
CA ARG A 18 -8.81 0.73 2.86
C ARG A 18 -9.67 0.80 4.13
N ALA A 19 -10.62 -0.11 4.29
CA ALA A 19 -11.48 -0.15 5.48
C ALA A 19 -10.70 -0.42 6.76
N PHE A 20 -9.70 -1.31 6.72
CA PHE A 20 -8.81 -1.58 7.84
C PHE A 20 -8.05 -0.33 8.27
N TYR A 21 -7.33 0.32 7.35
CA TYR A 21 -6.54 1.51 7.68
C TYR A 21 -7.41 2.71 8.06
N ALA A 22 -8.55 2.90 7.40
CA ALA A 22 -9.52 3.93 7.78
C ALA A 22 -10.09 3.67 9.19
N GLY A 23 -10.37 2.40 9.53
CA GLY A 23 -10.83 1.99 10.87
C GLY A 23 -9.78 2.20 11.96
N LEU A 24 -8.49 2.14 11.61
CA LEU A 24 -7.38 2.52 12.50
C LEU A 24 -7.24 4.04 12.69
N GLY A 25 -8.03 4.86 11.99
CA GLY A 25 -7.93 6.32 12.01
C GLY A 25 -6.81 6.87 11.12
N MET A 26 -6.29 6.07 10.19
CA MET A 26 -5.29 6.54 9.24
C MET A 26 -5.95 7.33 8.12
N SER A 27 -5.28 8.40 7.66
CA SER A 27 -5.77 9.22 6.57
C SER A 27 -5.44 8.58 5.23
N VAL A 28 -6.45 8.41 4.37
CA VAL A 28 -6.24 7.97 2.99
C VAL A 28 -6.04 9.21 2.12
N ASN A 29 -4.96 9.23 1.36
CA ASN A 29 -4.66 10.29 0.40
C ASN A 29 -5.35 9.98 -0.93
N GLU A 30 -6.54 10.57 -1.14
CA GLU A 30 -7.32 10.35 -2.36
C GLU A 30 -6.66 10.91 -3.63
N MET A 31 -5.72 11.86 -3.54
CA MET A 31 -4.96 12.30 -4.72
C MET A 31 -4.01 11.24 -5.27
N LEU A 32 -3.59 10.31 -4.42
CA LEU A 32 -2.67 9.21 -4.76
C LEU A 32 -3.36 7.84 -4.67
N SER A 33 -4.69 7.83 -4.52
CA SER A 33 -5.48 6.60 -4.50
C SER A 33 -6.34 6.53 -5.76
N ASP A 34 -6.33 5.39 -6.43
CA ASP A 34 -7.15 5.04 -7.59
C ASP A 34 -7.83 3.68 -7.36
N GLU A 35 -8.40 3.08 -8.41
CA GLU A 35 -9.07 1.77 -8.33
C GLU A 35 -8.10 0.61 -8.06
N HIS A 36 -6.82 0.78 -8.36
CA HIS A 36 -5.76 -0.22 -8.27
C HIS A 36 -4.70 0.10 -7.21
N VAL A 37 -4.77 1.28 -6.59
CA VAL A 37 -3.80 1.79 -5.61
C VAL A 37 -4.51 2.55 -4.51
N VAL A 38 -4.19 2.29 -3.25
CA VAL A 38 -4.66 3.09 -2.11
C VAL A 38 -3.44 3.62 -1.36
N CYS A 39 -3.34 4.93 -1.21
CA CYS A 39 -2.26 5.58 -0.48
C CYS A 39 -2.73 5.97 0.92
N VAL A 40 -2.13 5.37 1.94
CA VAL A 40 -2.44 5.63 3.36
C VAL A 40 -1.31 6.44 3.97
N VAL A 41 -1.62 7.61 4.53
CA VAL A 41 -0.68 8.48 5.22
C VAL A 41 -0.73 8.16 6.71
N VAL A 42 0.32 7.52 7.21
CA VAL A 42 0.48 7.17 8.63
C VAL A 42 1.05 8.35 9.40
N SER A 43 1.95 9.11 8.78
CA SER A 43 2.55 10.32 9.35
C SER A 43 3.00 11.25 8.24
N ARG A 44 3.41 12.47 8.59
CA ARG A 44 3.89 13.49 7.63
C ARG A 44 5.07 13.00 6.78
N THR A 45 5.78 11.97 7.24
CA THR A 45 6.93 11.37 6.55
C THR A 45 6.75 9.88 6.24
N ILE A 46 5.62 9.25 6.61
CA ILE A 46 5.40 7.81 6.41
C ILE A 46 4.11 7.62 5.61
N CYS A 47 4.27 7.04 4.43
CA CYS A 47 3.17 6.68 3.54
C CYS A 47 3.22 5.18 3.23
N VAL A 48 2.06 4.54 3.21
CA VAL A 48 1.89 3.14 2.81
C VAL A 48 1.09 3.13 1.52
N MET A 49 1.70 2.64 0.44
CA MET A 49 1.03 2.43 -0.84
C MET A 49 0.58 0.98 -0.94
N LEU A 50 -0.73 0.77 -0.94
CA LEU A 50 -1.37 -0.52 -1.13
C LEU A 50 -1.68 -0.66 -2.61
N LEU A 51 -1.15 -1.66 -3.28
CA LEU A 51 -1.37 -1.89 -4.71
C LEU A 51 -2.07 -3.22 -4.92
N ASP A 52 -2.96 -3.30 -5.89
CA ASP A 52 -3.44 -4.60 -6.36
C ASP A 52 -2.29 -5.41 -6.98
N HIS A 53 -2.47 -6.72 -7.09
CA HIS A 53 -1.44 -7.61 -7.60
C HIS A 53 -1.06 -7.32 -9.06
N ALA A 54 -2.01 -6.88 -9.90
CA ALA A 54 -1.71 -6.53 -11.29
C ALA A 54 -0.82 -5.29 -11.33
N ARG A 55 -1.17 -4.23 -10.59
CA ARG A 55 -0.37 -3.01 -10.54
C ARG A 55 0.99 -3.25 -9.90
N PHE A 56 1.06 -4.01 -8.82
CA PHE A 56 2.33 -4.32 -8.17
C PHE A 56 3.28 -5.09 -9.10
N ALA A 57 2.77 -5.99 -9.95
CA ALA A 57 3.58 -6.70 -10.93
C ALA A 57 4.23 -5.77 -11.96
N ASP A 58 3.61 -4.63 -12.29
CA ASP A 58 4.19 -3.62 -13.19
C ASP A 58 5.33 -2.81 -12.53
N VAL A 59 5.23 -2.54 -11.22
CA VAL A 59 6.21 -1.71 -10.51
C VAL A 59 7.35 -2.52 -9.91
N ALA A 60 7.12 -3.79 -9.60
CA ALA A 60 8.08 -4.63 -8.91
C ALA A 60 9.04 -5.31 -9.91
N PRO A 61 10.37 -5.11 -9.76
CA PRO A 61 11.36 -5.84 -10.57
C PRO A 61 11.46 -7.33 -10.21
N ARG A 62 10.75 -7.76 -9.17
CA ARG A 62 10.72 -9.13 -8.66
C ARG A 62 9.27 -9.58 -8.50
N PRO A 63 8.99 -10.88 -8.68
CA PRO A 63 7.65 -11.42 -8.48
C PRO A 63 7.17 -11.16 -7.04
N ILE A 64 5.87 -10.95 -6.90
CA ILE A 64 5.20 -10.77 -5.60
C ILE A 64 5.57 -11.93 -4.68
N ALA A 65 6.13 -11.61 -3.52
CA ALA A 65 6.35 -12.61 -2.48
C ALA A 65 5.00 -13.07 -1.93
N ASP A 66 4.77 -14.38 -1.91
CA ASP A 66 3.57 -14.94 -1.32
C ASP A 66 3.65 -14.83 0.20
N ALA A 67 2.89 -13.90 0.78
CA ALA A 67 2.86 -13.64 2.21
C ALA A 67 2.42 -14.85 3.07
N HIS A 68 1.78 -15.86 2.48
CA HIS A 68 1.44 -17.11 3.18
C HIS A 68 2.55 -18.17 3.11
N ALA A 69 3.47 -18.07 2.15
CA ALA A 69 4.53 -19.05 1.95
C ALA A 69 5.91 -18.53 2.39
N THR A 70 6.15 -17.21 2.29
CA THR A 70 7.48 -16.63 2.51
C THR A 70 7.37 -15.16 2.94
N ALA A 71 8.03 -14.81 4.04
CA ALA A 71 8.34 -13.43 4.40
C ALA A 71 9.71 -13.03 3.83
N GLN A 72 9.85 -11.81 3.33
CA GLN A 72 11.12 -11.26 2.82
C GLN A 72 11.79 -10.36 3.86
#